data_AF-A0A9D8VUD7-F1
#
_entry.id   AF-A0A9D8VUD7-F1
#
_cell.length_a   1.000
_cell.length_b   1.000
_cell.length_c   1.000
_cell.angle_alpha   90.00
_cell.angle_beta   90.00
_cell.angle_gamma   90.00
#
_symmetry.space_group_name_H-M   'P 1'
#
loop_
_entity.id
_entity.type
_entity.pdbx_description
1 polymer ?
#
loop_
_entity_poly.entity_id
_entity_poly.type
_entity_poly.pdbx_seq_one_letter_code
_entity_poly.pdbx_strand_id
1 'polypeptide(L)'
;MKTIVCYGDSNTWGLKPYNHLAEAPERFAKPERWPTVLSEHLGAGVDVIAEGLSGRTTVFDDVIEGVFRNGSRGILCAVETHSPIDLLIIMLGTNDFKTQFGHTAYVSARGMLTLIELVQGHFVHSGGAPEILIVTPAMASEAAEVEMWGDVTQRSTNHAAYLSQVAERTGCFHFDANEVAEVGKDGVHLSKESHASLGKALAGRAKEILGMTKRSFK
;
A
#
# COMPACT_ATOMS: atom_id res chain seq x y z
N MET A 1 -4.52 -12.50 -19.83
CA MET A 1 -3.91 -12.51 -18.49
C MET A 1 -4.24 -11.18 -17.88
N LYS A 2 -4.77 -11.15 -16.64
CA LYS A 2 -5.02 -9.88 -15.96
C LYS A 2 -3.76 -9.43 -15.24
N THR A 3 -3.55 -8.13 -15.09
CA THR A 3 -2.36 -7.58 -14.41
C THR A 3 -2.78 -6.83 -13.16
N ILE A 4 -2.14 -7.15 -12.03
CA ILE A 4 -2.25 -6.43 -10.77
C ILE A 4 -0.91 -5.81 -10.43
N VAL A 5 -0.90 -4.51 -10.10
CA VAL A 5 0.29 -3.84 -9.55
C VAL A 5 0.04 -3.54 -8.08
N CYS A 6 0.95 -3.99 -7.22
CA CYS A 6 0.94 -3.71 -5.78
C CYS A 6 1.93 -2.59 -5.49
N TYR A 7 1.45 -1.34 -5.41
CA TYR A 7 2.24 -0.16 -5.12
C TYR A 7 2.26 0.10 -3.61
N GLY A 8 3.43 0.03 -2.98
CA GLY A 8 3.51 0.28 -1.53
C GLY A 8 4.92 0.50 -1.01
N ASP A 9 5.09 0.35 0.29
CA ASP A 9 6.32 0.65 1.01
C ASP A 9 7.14 -0.60 1.38
N SER A 10 7.80 -0.59 2.54
CA SER A 10 8.58 -1.71 3.09
C SER A 10 7.72 -2.95 3.33
N ASN A 11 6.45 -2.77 3.69
CA ASN A 11 5.50 -3.87 3.89
C ASN A 11 5.09 -4.53 2.57
N THR A 12 5.13 -3.79 1.45
CA THR A 12 4.98 -4.37 0.10
C THR A 12 6.28 -4.97 -0.43
N TRP A 13 7.42 -4.35 -0.09
CA TRP A 13 8.73 -4.88 -0.43
C TRP A 13 9.01 -6.22 0.29
N GLY A 14 8.50 -6.37 1.52
CA GLY A 14 8.67 -7.52 2.39
C GLY A 14 9.86 -7.38 3.33
N LEU A 15 9.98 -6.24 4.03
CA LEU A 15 11.01 -6.03 5.04
C LEU A 15 10.68 -6.84 6.29
N LYS A 16 11.64 -7.66 6.76
CA LYS A 16 11.48 -8.42 8.00
C LYS A 16 11.56 -7.47 9.20
N PRO A 17 10.74 -7.67 10.25
CA PRO A 17 10.85 -6.88 11.47
C PRO A 17 12.22 -6.98 12.15
N TYR A 18 12.80 -5.86 12.59
CA TYR A 18 14.11 -5.78 13.25
C TYR A 18 14.12 -4.69 14.32
N ASN A 19 14.81 -4.92 15.44
CA ASN A 19 14.66 -4.08 16.65
C ASN A 19 15.92 -3.28 17.00
N HIS A 20 16.95 -3.32 16.14
CA HIS A 20 18.21 -2.68 16.44
C HIS A 20 18.81 -2.07 15.18
N LEU A 21 19.29 -0.82 15.26
CA LEU A 21 19.89 -0.09 14.13
C LEU A 21 21.15 -0.77 13.57
N ALA A 22 21.81 -1.60 14.36
CA ALA A 22 22.94 -2.41 13.91
C ALA A 22 22.54 -3.67 13.13
N GLU A 23 21.27 -4.09 13.17
CA GLU A 23 20.76 -5.20 12.37
C GLU A 23 20.64 -4.74 10.91
N ALA A 24 21.21 -5.52 9.98
CA ALA A 24 21.05 -5.24 8.57
C ALA A 24 19.59 -5.56 8.15
N PRO A 25 18.92 -4.68 7.39
CA PRO A 25 17.54 -4.93 6.95
C PRO A 25 17.50 -6.15 6.04
N GLU A 26 16.67 -7.13 6.39
CA GLU A 26 16.48 -8.35 5.63
C GLU A 26 15.15 -8.36 4.87
N ARG A 27 15.16 -8.94 3.66
CA ARG A 27 13.93 -9.18 2.90
C ARG A 27 13.39 -10.57 3.17
N PHE A 28 12.08 -10.69 3.36
CA PHE A 28 11.38 -11.97 3.27
C PHE A 28 11.65 -12.65 1.93
N ALA A 29 11.72 -13.99 1.95
CA ALA A 29 11.89 -14.76 0.73
C ALA A 29 10.69 -14.52 -0.19
N LYS A 30 10.90 -14.65 -1.51
CA LYS A 30 9.86 -14.31 -2.50
C LYS A 30 8.47 -14.88 -2.18
N PRO A 31 8.30 -16.17 -1.87
CA PRO A 31 6.99 -16.79 -1.58
C PRO A 31 6.33 -16.30 -0.29
N GLU A 32 7.08 -15.72 0.64
CA GLU A 32 6.57 -15.30 1.95
C GLU A 32 5.91 -13.91 1.90
N ARG A 33 6.12 -13.16 0.82
CA ARG A 33 5.66 -11.77 0.72
C ARG A 33 4.21 -11.74 0.24
N TRP A 34 3.41 -10.89 0.85
CA TRP A 34 1.97 -10.79 0.57
C TRP A 34 1.62 -10.64 -0.92
N PRO A 35 2.37 -9.92 -1.81
CA PRO A 35 2.04 -9.87 -3.23
C PRO A 35 2.21 -11.22 -3.91
N THR A 36 3.20 -12.01 -3.50
CA THR A 36 3.41 -13.36 -4.03
C THR A 36 2.36 -14.35 -3.50
N VAL A 37 2.03 -14.28 -2.21
CA VAL A 37 0.92 -15.06 -1.63
C VAL A 37 -0.42 -14.73 -2.32
N LEU A 38 -0.66 -13.44 -2.60
CA LEU A 38 -1.82 -12.99 -3.39
C LEU A 38 -1.84 -13.65 -4.76
N SER A 39 -0.72 -13.61 -5.49
CA SER A 39 -0.58 -14.23 -6.81
C SER A 39 -0.88 -15.73 -6.79
N GLU A 40 -0.33 -16.46 -5.83
CA GLU A 40 -0.55 -17.90 -5.67
C GLU A 40 -2.03 -18.23 -5.43
N HIS A 41 -2.75 -17.41 -4.66
CA HIS A 41 -4.18 -17.58 -4.44
C HIS A 41 -5.07 -17.16 -5.61
N LEU A 42 -4.59 -16.30 -6.51
CA LEU A 42 -5.28 -15.93 -7.75
C LEU A 42 -5.11 -16.99 -8.85
N GLY A 43 -3.96 -17.69 -8.86
CA GLY A 43 -3.61 -18.70 -9.86
C GLY A 43 -3.05 -18.10 -11.15
N ALA A 44 -2.68 -18.98 -12.10
CA ALA A 44 -1.87 -18.64 -13.28
C ALA A 44 -2.52 -17.65 -14.30
N GLY A 45 -3.77 -17.24 -14.10
CA GLY A 45 -4.47 -16.30 -14.98
C GLY A 45 -4.21 -14.82 -14.69
N VAL A 46 -3.52 -14.51 -13.59
CA VAL A 46 -3.27 -13.15 -13.11
C VAL A 46 -1.79 -12.94 -12.82
N ASP A 47 -1.20 -11.93 -13.45
CA ASP A 47 0.12 -11.44 -13.12
C ASP A 47 0.05 -10.49 -11.93
N VAL A 48 1.01 -10.59 -11.01
CA VAL A 48 1.09 -9.72 -9.84
C VAL A 48 2.48 -9.15 -9.74
N ILE A 49 2.57 -7.83 -9.88
CA ILE A 49 3.82 -7.09 -9.89
C ILE A 49 3.96 -6.36 -8.55
N ALA A 50 5.03 -6.66 -7.82
CA ALA A 50 5.31 -6.06 -6.52
C ALA A 50 6.18 -4.80 -6.67
N GLU A 51 5.55 -3.63 -6.62
CA GLU A 51 6.17 -2.30 -6.63
C GLU A 51 6.32 -1.76 -5.20
N GLY A 52 7.05 -2.49 -4.36
CA GLY A 52 7.34 -2.10 -2.97
C GLY A 52 8.67 -1.35 -2.83
N LEU A 53 8.65 -0.20 -2.15
CA LEU A 53 9.84 0.61 -1.87
C LEU A 53 9.86 1.03 -0.40
N SER A 54 10.77 0.46 0.40
CA SER A 54 10.91 0.82 1.83
C SER A 54 10.91 2.34 2.05
N GLY A 55 10.28 2.83 3.11
CA GLY A 55 10.23 4.27 3.40
C GLY A 55 9.31 5.09 2.50
N ARG A 56 8.67 4.51 1.47
CA ARG A 56 7.78 5.26 0.56
C ARG A 56 6.62 5.89 1.35
N THR A 57 6.41 7.17 1.13
CA THR A 57 5.28 7.97 1.67
C THR A 57 4.18 8.06 0.62
N THR A 58 3.01 8.61 0.98
CA THR A 58 2.00 8.95 -0.03
C THR A 58 2.54 10.02 -1.01
N VAL A 59 2.72 11.26 -0.54
CA VAL A 59 3.08 12.40 -1.39
C VAL A 59 4.20 13.28 -0.81
N PHE A 60 4.88 12.80 0.24
CA PHE A 60 5.79 13.61 1.03
C PHE A 60 7.26 13.33 0.67
N ASP A 61 8.03 14.38 0.41
CA ASP A 61 9.47 14.26 0.20
C ASP A 61 10.15 13.97 1.55
N ASP A 62 10.89 12.87 1.63
CA ASP A 62 11.71 12.54 2.80
C ASP A 62 13.12 13.13 2.59
N VAL A 63 13.48 14.17 3.34
CA VAL A 63 14.79 14.81 3.20
C VAL A 63 15.93 14.00 3.80
N ILE A 64 15.62 13.00 4.64
CA ILE A 64 16.61 12.13 5.28
C ILE A 64 16.82 10.88 4.42
N GLU A 65 15.75 10.19 4.04
CA GLU A 65 15.83 8.96 3.24
C GLU A 65 15.83 9.20 1.73
N GLY A 66 15.52 10.41 1.29
CA GLY A 66 15.58 10.88 -0.08
C GLY A 66 14.21 11.15 -0.72
N VAL A 67 14.15 12.19 -1.57
CA VAL A 67 12.92 12.65 -2.24
C VAL A 67 12.26 11.58 -3.14
N PHE A 68 12.99 10.52 -3.49
CA PHE A 68 12.46 9.38 -4.23
C PHE A 68 11.54 8.48 -3.39
N ARG A 69 11.43 8.72 -2.07
CA ARG A 69 10.42 8.11 -1.21
C ARG A 69 9.02 8.69 -1.44
N ASN A 70 8.90 9.83 -2.11
CA ASN A 70 7.60 10.41 -2.43
C ASN A 70 6.85 9.55 -3.45
N GLY A 71 5.77 8.90 -3.02
CA GLY A 71 4.98 8.00 -3.85
C GLY A 71 4.43 8.67 -5.13
N SER A 72 4.09 9.96 -5.08
CA SER A 72 3.55 10.69 -6.24
C SER A 72 4.55 10.85 -7.38
N ARG A 73 5.86 10.85 -7.08
CA ARG A 73 6.92 10.99 -8.08
C ARG A 73 7.15 9.70 -8.87
N GLY A 74 6.78 8.55 -8.31
CA GLY A 74 7.01 7.24 -8.93
C GLY A 74 5.75 6.58 -9.51
N ILE A 75 4.55 6.97 -9.06
CA ILE A 75 3.34 6.20 -9.34
C ILE A 75 2.96 6.17 -10.82
N LEU A 76 3.09 7.28 -11.55
CA LEU A 76 2.79 7.31 -12.98
C LEU A 76 3.80 6.49 -13.79
N CYS A 77 5.08 6.52 -13.41
CA CYS A 77 6.10 5.68 -14.04
C CYS A 77 5.79 4.19 -13.84
N ALA A 78 5.41 3.78 -12.62
CA ALA A 78 5.01 2.40 -12.33
C ALA A 78 3.76 1.99 -13.14
N VAL A 79 2.76 2.88 -13.20
CA VAL A 79 1.53 2.65 -13.96
C VAL A 79 1.79 2.50 -15.45
N GLU A 80 2.60 3.38 -16.05
CA GLU A 80 2.93 3.31 -17.48
C GLU A 80 3.81 2.10 -17.82
N THR A 81 4.84 1.83 -17.01
CA THR A 81 5.78 0.72 -17.25
C THR A 81 5.10 -0.65 -17.22
N HIS A 82 4.04 -0.79 -16.43
CA HIS A 82 3.30 -2.05 -16.25
C HIS A 82 1.96 -2.09 -16.97
N SER A 83 1.61 -1.07 -17.75
CA SER A 83 0.36 -1.05 -18.51
C SER A 83 0.33 -2.10 -19.63
N PRO A 84 -0.82 -2.74 -19.91
CA PRO A 84 -2.13 -2.52 -19.29
C PRO A 84 -2.27 -3.16 -17.90
N ILE A 85 -2.89 -2.42 -16.96
CA ILE A 85 -3.17 -2.86 -15.59
C ILE A 85 -4.69 -3.00 -15.42
N ASP A 86 -5.14 -4.12 -14.84
CA ASP A 86 -6.55 -4.33 -14.51
C ASP A 86 -6.88 -3.80 -13.10
N LEU A 87 -5.97 -3.97 -12.14
CA LEU A 87 -6.12 -3.52 -10.75
C LEU A 87 -4.82 -2.96 -10.19
N LEU A 88 -4.88 -1.74 -9.66
CA LEU A 88 -3.81 -1.12 -8.88
C LEU A 88 -4.17 -1.22 -7.39
N ILE A 89 -3.35 -1.93 -6.61
CA ILE A 89 -3.47 -2.00 -5.15
C ILE A 89 -2.47 -1.03 -4.55
N ILE A 90 -2.94 -0.06 -3.77
CA ILE A 90 -2.09 0.93 -3.10
C ILE A 90 -2.15 0.73 -1.59
N MET A 91 -1.04 0.34 -0.99
CA MET A 91 -0.87 0.23 0.47
C MET A 91 0.25 1.17 0.92
N LEU A 92 -0.14 2.39 1.31
CA LEU A 92 0.76 3.46 1.75
C LEU A 92 0.13 4.25 2.89
N GLY A 93 0.96 5.05 3.56
CA GLY A 93 0.57 5.94 4.66
C GLY A 93 1.25 5.61 5.98
N THR A 94 1.93 4.46 6.11
CA THR A 94 2.74 4.16 7.30
C THR A 94 3.83 5.22 7.49
N ASN A 95 4.67 5.44 6.47
CA ASN A 95 5.81 6.38 6.56
C ASN A 95 5.41 7.85 6.68
N ASP A 96 4.17 8.21 6.34
CA ASP A 96 3.64 9.56 6.54
C ASP A 96 3.61 9.93 8.02
N PHE A 97 3.57 8.93 8.91
CA PHE A 97 3.58 9.11 10.35
C PHE A 97 4.97 9.18 10.98
N LYS A 98 6.08 9.20 10.24
CA LYS A 98 7.37 9.50 10.88
C LYS A 98 7.32 10.85 11.60
N THR A 99 7.93 10.95 12.78
CA THR A 99 7.90 12.16 13.64
C THR A 99 8.33 13.41 12.91
N GLN A 100 9.34 13.29 12.04
CA GLN A 100 9.87 14.38 11.22
C GLN A 100 8.83 15.09 10.34
N PHE A 101 7.75 14.39 9.96
CA PHE A 101 6.68 14.97 9.15
C PHE A 101 5.58 15.60 10.00
N GLY A 102 5.38 15.12 11.23
CA GLY A 102 4.33 15.61 12.14
C GLY A 102 2.91 15.47 11.59
N HIS A 103 2.67 14.56 10.63
CA HIS A 103 1.38 14.42 9.98
C HIS A 103 0.37 13.62 10.80
N THR A 104 -0.90 13.91 10.56
CA THR A 104 -2.07 13.21 11.13
C THR A 104 -2.69 12.25 10.12
N ALA A 105 -3.56 11.37 10.58
CA ALA A 105 -4.30 10.45 9.71
C ALA A 105 -5.05 11.15 8.57
N TYR A 106 -5.60 12.35 8.84
CA TYR A 106 -6.26 13.16 7.82
C TYR A 106 -5.30 13.62 6.73
N VAL A 107 -4.10 14.08 7.12
CA VAL A 107 -3.06 14.54 6.17
C VAL A 107 -2.54 13.39 5.32
N SER A 108 -2.29 12.22 5.92
CA SER A 108 -1.93 10.99 5.19
C SER A 108 -3.02 10.62 4.15
N ALA A 109 -4.29 10.61 4.57
CA ALA A 109 -5.40 10.30 3.66
C ALA A 109 -5.54 11.32 2.51
N ARG A 110 -5.25 12.62 2.76
CA ARG A 110 -5.17 13.64 1.69
C ARG A 110 -4.05 13.35 0.70
N GLY A 111 -2.92 12.83 1.17
CA GLY A 111 -1.86 12.34 0.30
C GLY A 111 -2.31 11.15 -0.57
N MET A 112 -3.01 10.18 0.02
CA MET A 112 -3.62 9.10 -0.75
C MET A 112 -4.59 9.62 -1.81
N LEU A 113 -5.47 10.56 -1.46
CA LEU A 113 -6.40 11.20 -2.41
C LEU A 113 -5.64 11.79 -3.61
N THR A 114 -4.53 12.49 -3.38
CA THR A 114 -3.69 13.03 -4.45
C THR A 114 -3.10 11.93 -5.33
N LEU A 115 -2.65 10.80 -4.78
CA LEU A 115 -2.19 9.66 -5.59
C LEU A 115 -3.28 9.12 -6.50
N ILE A 116 -4.50 8.96 -5.98
CA ILE A 116 -5.64 8.47 -6.75
C ILE A 116 -6.00 9.45 -7.86
N GLU A 117 -6.11 10.74 -7.54
CA GLU A 117 -6.43 11.79 -8.51
C GLU A 117 -5.35 11.88 -9.62
N LEU A 118 -4.07 11.66 -9.29
CA LEU A 118 -2.98 11.58 -10.29
C LEU A 118 -3.18 10.41 -11.26
N VAL A 119 -3.43 9.20 -10.74
CA VAL A 119 -3.62 8.01 -11.58
C VAL A 119 -4.89 8.13 -12.44
N GLN A 120 -6.02 8.52 -11.84
CA GLN A 120 -7.27 8.70 -12.59
C GLN A 120 -7.16 9.81 -13.63
N GLY A 121 -6.52 10.93 -13.28
CA GLY A 121 -6.29 12.05 -14.18
C GLY A 121 -5.40 11.69 -15.37
N HIS A 122 -4.41 10.81 -15.17
CA HIS A 122 -3.55 10.32 -16.25
C HIS A 122 -4.35 9.59 -17.34
N PHE A 123 -5.35 8.78 -16.96
CA PHE A 123 -6.13 7.96 -17.91
C PHE A 123 -7.41 8.62 -18.45
N VAL A 124 -7.71 9.86 -18.07
CA VAL A 124 -9.00 10.51 -18.40
C VAL A 124 -9.26 10.60 -19.92
N HIS A 125 -8.21 10.73 -20.74
CA HIS A 125 -8.31 10.84 -22.20
C HIS A 125 -7.99 9.55 -22.96
N SER A 126 -7.25 8.62 -22.36
CA SER A 126 -6.85 7.37 -23.01
C SER A 126 -7.86 6.24 -22.80
N GLY A 127 -8.72 6.35 -21.77
CA GLY A 127 -9.51 5.23 -21.28
C GLY A 127 -8.60 4.15 -20.67
N GLY A 128 -9.20 3.03 -20.25
CA GLY A 128 -8.43 1.87 -19.78
C GLY A 128 -7.78 2.03 -18.41
N ALA A 129 -8.22 2.99 -17.59
CA ALA A 129 -7.78 3.10 -16.20
C ALA A 129 -7.96 1.77 -15.45
N PRO A 130 -6.99 1.37 -14.59
CA PRO A 130 -7.16 0.23 -13.71
C PRO A 130 -8.25 0.52 -12.69
N GLU A 131 -8.92 -0.52 -12.21
CA GLU A 131 -9.62 -0.41 -10.93
C GLU A 131 -8.58 -0.12 -9.84
N ILE A 132 -8.96 0.60 -8.78
CA ILE A 132 -8.04 0.93 -7.69
C ILE A 132 -8.58 0.40 -6.36
N LEU A 133 -7.74 -0.37 -5.66
CA LEU A 133 -7.97 -0.81 -4.29
C LEU A 133 -7.01 -0.07 -3.35
N ILE A 134 -7.58 0.78 -2.51
CA ILE A 134 -6.87 1.44 -1.41
C ILE A 134 -6.82 0.47 -0.23
N VAL A 135 -5.62 0.18 0.27
CA VAL A 135 -5.41 -0.66 1.44
C VAL A 135 -4.91 0.21 2.59
N THR A 136 -5.67 0.28 3.67
CA THR A 136 -5.16 0.86 4.92
C THR A 136 -4.06 -0.06 5.46
N PRO A 137 -2.83 0.44 5.69
CA PRO A 137 -1.77 -0.38 6.28
C PRO A 137 -2.12 -0.83 7.69
N ALA A 138 -1.56 -1.96 8.13
CA ALA A 138 -1.63 -2.37 9.52
C ALA A 138 -1.02 -1.27 10.42
N MET A 139 -1.71 -0.96 11.51
CA MET A 139 -1.36 0.12 12.42
C MET A 139 -0.05 -0.20 13.11
N ALA A 140 0.85 0.79 13.16
CA ALA A 140 2.05 0.69 13.96
C ALA A 140 1.66 0.52 15.44
N SER A 141 2.45 -0.23 16.21
CA SER A 141 2.20 -0.47 17.63
C SER A 141 3.15 0.33 18.51
N GLU A 142 2.93 0.28 19.83
CA GLU A 142 3.81 0.88 20.84
C GLU A 142 5.23 0.30 20.86
N ALA A 143 5.50 -0.79 20.12
CA ALA A 143 6.84 -1.34 19.94
C ALA A 143 7.69 -0.57 18.91
N ALA A 144 7.08 0.37 18.16
CA ALA A 144 7.79 1.19 17.19
C ALA A 144 8.83 2.10 17.86
N GLU A 145 9.97 2.28 17.22
CA GLU A 145 11.06 3.14 17.73
C GLU A 145 10.54 4.57 17.99
N VAL A 146 10.50 4.96 19.27
CA VAL A 146 9.83 6.19 19.73
C VAL A 146 10.47 7.44 19.11
N GLU A 147 11.79 7.44 18.89
CA GLU A 147 12.47 8.58 18.27
C GLU A 147 12.03 8.79 16.81
N MET A 148 11.69 7.71 16.10
CA MET A 148 11.27 7.76 14.71
C MET A 148 9.75 7.92 14.55
N TRP A 149 8.96 7.35 15.46
CA TRP A 149 7.51 7.21 15.30
C TRP A 149 6.69 7.99 16.34
N GLY A 150 7.25 8.35 17.49
CA GLY A 150 6.60 9.15 18.52
C GLY A 150 5.25 8.56 18.94
N ASP A 151 4.21 9.39 18.99
CA ASP A 151 2.82 9.05 19.30
C ASP A 151 2.06 8.44 18.10
N VAL A 152 2.71 7.58 17.30
CA VAL A 152 2.16 7.04 16.04
C VAL A 152 0.80 6.39 16.19
N THR A 153 0.56 5.66 17.28
CA THR A 153 -0.72 4.99 17.57
C THR A 153 -1.87 6.00 17.66
N GLN A 154 -1.63 7.14 18.32
CA GLN A 154 -2.59 8.23 18.41
C GLN A 154 -2.78 8.95 17.07
N ARG A 155 -1.69 9.26 16.36
CA ARG A 155 -1.78 10.01 15.08
C ARG A 155 -2.42 9.20 13.96
N SER A 156 -2.37 7.86 14.02
CA SER A 156 -2.89 6.95 13.01
C SER A 156 -4.27 6.35 13.33
N THR A 157 -4.83 6.58 14.53
CA THR A 157 -6.07 5.94 15.02
C THR A 157 -7.24 5.97 14.02
N ASN A 158 -7.47 7.10 13.33
CA ASN A 158 -8.60 7.28 12.39
C ASN A 158 -8.23 7.06 10.91
N HIS A 159 -7.06 6.46 10.63
CA HIS A 159 -6.55 6.36 9.26
C HIS A 159 -7.45 5.52 8.35
N ALA A 160 -7.96 4.38 8.82
CA ALA A 160 -8.91 3.55 8.06
C ALA A 160 -10.17 4.33 7.68
N ALA A 161 -10.75 5.07 8.62
CA ALA A 161 -11.96 5.85 8.40
C ALA A 161 -11.75 6.94 7.35
N TYR A 162 -10.62 7.66 7.38
CA TYR A 162 -10.32 8.67 6.36
C TYR A 162 -10.00 8.06 5.00
N LEU A 163 -9.31 6.92 4.94
CA LEU A 163 -9.05 6.23 3.66
C LEU A 163 -10.33 5.65 3.05
N SER A 164 -11.28 5.18 3.86
CA SER A 164 -12.61 4.80 3.39
C SER A 164 -13.36 5.99 2.76
N GLN A 165 -13.27 7.19 3.36
CA GLN A 165 -13.85 8.40 2.77
C GLN A 165 -13.18 8.80 1.45
N VAL A 166 -11.86 8.61 1.33
CA VAL A 166 -11.14 8.81 0.06
C VAL A 166 -11.68 7.86 -0.99
N ALA A 167 -11.79 6.57 -0.67
CA ALA A 167 -12.31 5.57 -1.58
C ALA A 167 -13.73 5.88 -2.06
N GLU A 168 -14.63 6.27 -1.14
CA GLU A 168 -15.99 6.71 -1.46
C GLU A 168 -15.97 7.92 -2.41
N ARG A 169 -15.18 8.95 -2.09
CA ARG A 169 -15.06 10.16 -2.91
C ARG A 169 -14.56 9.89 -4.32
N THR A 170 -13.63 8.95 -4.48
CA THR A 170 -12.97 8.67 -5.78
C THR A 170 -13.57 7.47 -6.52
N GLY A 171 -14.62 6.86 -5.98
CA GLY A 171 -15.22 5.64 -6.54
C GLY A 171 -14.28 4.43 -6.55
N CYS A 172 -13.29 4.41 -5.65
CA CYS A 172 -12.31 3.33 -5.51
C CYS A 172 -12.78 2.30 -4.47
N PHE A 173 -12.13 1.13 -4.48
CA PHE A 173 -12.34 0.11 -3.44
C PHE A 173 -11.47 0.41 -2.22
N HIS A 174 -11.91 -0.05 -1.06
CA HIS A 174 -11.16 0.02 0.20
C HIS A 174 -11.09 -1.35 0.89
N PHE A 175 -9.97 -1.61 1.57
CA PHE A 175 -9.77 -2.74 2.46
C PHE A 175 -8.90 -2.31 3.64
N ASP A 176 -9.26 -2.69 4.86
CA ASP A 176 -8.46 -2.40 6.04
C ASP A 176 -7.58 -3.60 6.41
N ALA A 177 -6.25 -3.47 6.28
CA ALA A 177 -5.33 -4.56 6.61
C ALA A 177 -5.36 -4.92 8.10
N ASN A 178 -5.81 -4.01 8.98
CA ASN A 178 -5.92 -4.28 10.42
C ASN A 178 -6.92 -5.41 10.73
N GLU A 179 -7.83 -5.74 9.81
CA GLU A 179 -8.78 -6.84 9.99
C GLU A 179 -8.13 -8.23 9.92
N VAL A 180 -6.94 -8.35 9.32
CA VAL A 180 -6.31 -9.65 8.99
C VAL A 180 -4.82 -9.71 9.27
N ALA A 181 -4.18 -8.58 9.58
CA ALA A 181 -2.73 -8.47 9.70
C ALA A 181 -2.34 -7.52 10.83
N GLU A 182 -1.25 -7.90 11.49
CA GLU A 182 -0.63 -7.15 12.59
C GLU A 182 0.85 -6.90 12.29
N VAL A 183 1.41 -5.86 12.90
CA VAL A 183 2.86 -5.59 12.87
C VAL A 183 3.60 -6.52 13.82
N GLY A 184 4.86 -6.81 13.48
CA GLY A 184 5.74 -7.70 14.23
C GLY A 184 6.46 -7.00 15.39
N LYS A 185 7.58 -7.59 15.80
CA LYS A 185 8.35 -7.21 16.99
C LYS A 185 8.93 -5.78 16.99
N ASP A 186 8.99 -5.12 15.83
CA ASP A 186 9.49 -3.76 15.68
C ASP A 186 8.37 -2.71 15.64
N GLY A 187 7.13 -3.16 15.77
CA GLY A 187 5.94 -2.30 15.78
C GLY A 187 5.60 -1.61 14.46
N VAL A 188 6.24 -1.95 13.33
CA VAL A 188 5.97 -1.29 12.04
C VAL A 188 5.83 -2.28 10.89
N HIS A 189 6.68 -3.31 10.83
CA HIS A 189 6.72 -4.23 9.70
C HIS A 189 5.84 -5.45 9.95
N LEU A 190 5.21 -5.96 8.90
CA LEU A 190 4.35 -7.15 9.00
C LEU A 190 5.17 -8.39 9.44
N SER A 191 4.55 -9.23 10.28
CA SER A 191 5.07 -10.59 10.51
C SER A 191 4.92 -11.47 9.26
N LYS A 192 5.59 -12.63 9.26
CA LYS A 192 5.44 -13.61 8.18
C LYS A 192 4.00 -14.11 8.06
N GLU A 193 3.35 -14.32 9.19
CA GLU A 193 1.95 -14.75 9.30
C GLU A 193 1.02 -13.66 8.76
N SER A 194 1.28 -12.39 9.10
CA SER A 194 0.53 -11.25 8.58
C SER A 194 0.68 -11.09 7.07
N HIS A 195 1.88 -11.33 6.50
CA HIS A 195 2.03 -11.37 5.05
C HIS A 195 1.17 -12.45 4.38
N ALA A 196 1.08 -13.64 4.99
CA ALA A 196 0.26 -14.73 4.48
C ALA A 196 -1.24 -14.40 4.56
N SER A 197 -1.72 -13.93 5.72
CA SER A 197 -3.11 -13.56 5.94
C SER A 197 -3.55 -12.40 5.04
N LEU A 198 -2.72 -11.35 4.93
CA LEU A 198 -2.99 -10.21 4.05
C LEU A 198 -3.05 -10.62 2.59
N GLY A 199 -2.07 -11.40 2.11
CA GLY A 199 -2.03 -11.86 0.72
C GLY A 199 -3.26 -12.68 0.35
N LYS A 200 -3.70 -13.58 1.24
CA LYS A 200 -4.92 -14.37 1.06
C LYS A 200 -6.19 -13.50 1.04
N ALA A 201 -6.31 -12.55 1.97
CA ALA A 201 -7.47 -11.66 2.03
C ALA A 201 -7.58 -10.78 0.77
N LEU A 202 -6.45 -10.16 0.37
CA LEU A 202 -6.40 -9.33 -0.83
C LEU A 202 -6.62 -10.12 -2.12
N ALA A 203 -6.24 -11.40 -2.18
CA ALA A 203 -6.61 -12.27 -3.31
C ALA A 203 -8.13 -12.45 -3.41
N GLY A 204 -8.85 -12.58 -2.30
CA GLY A 204 -10.32 -12.61 -2.28
C GLY A 204 -10.91 -11.32 -2.85
N ARG A 205 -10.47 -10.17 -2.34
CA ARG A 205 -10.92 -8.84 -2.81
C ARG A 205 -10.58 -8.60 -4.28
N ALA A 206 -9.39 -8.98 -4.73
CA ALA A 206 -8.98 -8.85 -6.12
C ALA A 206 -9.86 -9.71 -7.05
N LYS A 207 -10.23 -10.95 -6.66
CA LYS A 207 -11.15 -11.78 -7.45
C LYS A 207 -12.52 -11.12 -7.61
N GLU A 208 -13.04 -10.55 -6.54
CA GLU A 208 -14.33 -9.85 -6.56
C GLU A 208 -14.28 -8.64 -7.49
N ILE A 209 -13.30 -7.76 -7.33
CA ILE A 209 -13.14 -6.55 -8.14
C ILE A 209 -12.95 -6.92 -9.62
N LEU A 210 -12.02 -7.83 -9.92
CA LEU A 210 -11.76 -8.26 -11.30
C LEU A 210 -12.95 -9.01 -11.91
N GLY A 211 -13.84 -9.58 -11.10
CA GLY A 211 -15.05 -10.27 -11.54
C GLY A 211 -16.23 -9.34 -11.82
N MET A 212 -16.17 -8.08 -11.37
CA MET A 212 -17.18 -7.07 -11.71
C MET A 212 -17.05 -6.73 -13.20
N THR A 213 -18.00 -7.18 -14.02
CA THR A 213 -18.06 -6.81 -15.44
C THR A 213 -18.09 -5.28 -15.53
N LYS A 214 -17.08 -4.66 -16.17
CA LYS A 214 -17.13 -3.23 -16.53
C LYS A 214 -18.42 -3.01 -17.30
N ARG A 215 -19.45 -2.45 -16.65
CA ARG A 215 -20.66 -2.02 -17.34
C ARG A 215 -20.17 -1.02 -18.37
N SER A 216 -20.23 -1.42 -19.64
CA SER A 216 -19.99 -0.52 -20.75
C SER A 216 -20.98 0.62 -20.57
N PHE A 217 -20.49 1.80 -20.19
CA PHE A 217 -21.25 3.01 -20.38
C PHE A 217 -21.39 3.15 -21.90
N LYS A 218 -22.56 2.77 -22.41
CA LYS A 218 -23.00 3.11 -23.77
C LYS A 218 -23.26 4.60 -23.85
#